data_AF-A0A9P1JFJ1-F1
#
_entry.id   AF-A0A9P1JFJ1-F1
#
_cell.length_a   1.000
_cell.length_b   1.000
_cell.length_c   1.000
_cell.angle_alpha   90.00
_cell.angle_beta   90.00
_cell.angle_gamma   90.00
#
_symmetry.space_group_name_H-M   'P 1'
#
loop_
_entity.id
_entity.type
_entity.pdbx_description
1 polymer ?
#
loop_
_entity_poly.entity_id
_entity_poly.type
_entity_poly.pdbx_seq_one_letter_code
_entity_poly.pdbx_strand_id
1 'polypeptide(L)'
;MALANYLKDLVESESASITSEQLVRFNPVVFDKNIVELIERAANKRGLESKRMTSGAGHDAQMMARICPTAMIFVPSVEGISHNPEEYTKDHDLAAGAHVLLDVVCNLSSD
;
A
#
# COMPACT_ATOMS: atom_id res chain seq x y z
N MET A 1 16.31 -4.30 -16.37
CA MET A 1 17.25 -4.26 -17.52
C MET A 1 16.81 -3.29 -18.61
N ALA A 2 15.51 -3.16 -18.92
CA ALA A 2 15.03 -2.23 -19.95
C ALA A 2 15.54 -0.78 -19.80
N LEU A 3 15.41 -0.17 -18.62
CA LEU A 3 15.90 1.19 -18.37
C LEU A 3 17.41 1.32 -18.61
N ALA A 4 18.22 0.39 -18.08
CA ALA A 4 19.67 0.43 -18.24
C ALA A 4 20.12 0.26 -19.69
N ASN A 5 19.40 -0.55 -20.48
CA ASN A 5 19.67 -0.68 -21.91
C ASN A 5 19.30 0.60 -22.66
N TYR A 6 18.13 1.17 -22.37
CA TYR A 6 17.69 2.44 -22.97
C TYR A 6 18.68 3.58 -22.72
N LEU A 7 19.23 3.69 -21.50
CA LEU A 7 20.24 4.71 -21.19
C LEU A 7 21.55 4.52 -21.99
N LYS A 8 21.92 3.29 -22.35
CA LYS A 8 23.09 3.04 -23.22
C LYS A 8 22.83 3.51 -24.64
N ASP A 9 21.67 3.16 -25.18
CA ASP A 9 21.27 3.57 -26.53
C ASP A 9 21.23 5.10 -26.65
N LEU A 10 20.77 5.80 -25.61
CA LEU A 10 20.69 7.27 -25.58
C LEU A 10 22.07 7.95 -25.54
N VAL A 11 23.05 7.37 -24.85
CA VAL A 11 24.45 7.86 -24.84
C VAL A 11 25.04 7.82 -26.24
N GLU A 12 24.74 6.75 -26.99
CA GLU A 12 25.22 6.57 -28.36
C GLU A 12 24.54 7.53 -29.36
N SER A 13 23.23 7.79 -29.21
CA SER A 13 22.49 8.63 -30.15
C SER A 13 22.66 10.13 -29.92
N GLU A 14 22.80 10.59 -28.68
CA GLU A 14 22.78 12.01 -28.32
C GLU A 14 24.16 12.60 -27.99
N SER A 15 25.25 11.81 -28.09
CA SER A 15 26.60 12.24 -27.68
C SER A 15 26.67 12.83 -26.26
N ALA A 16 25.86 12.28 -25.35
CA ALA A 16 25.77 12.71 -23.95
C ALA A 16 26.45 11.71 -23.01
N SER A 17 26.90 12.16 -21.84
CA SER A 17 27.38 11.27 -20.76
C SER A 17 26.30 11.09 -19.69
N ILE A 18 25.97 9.85 -19.35
CA ILE A 18 24.96 9.52 -18.32
C ILE A 18 25.59 8.68 -17.20
N THR A 19 25.32 9.04 -15.94
CA THR A 19 25.60 8.23 -14.76
C THR A 19 24.31 7.89 -14.03
N SER A 20 24.25 6.72 -13.39
CA SER A 20 23.06 6.25 -12.68
C SER A 20 23.44 5.55 -11.38
N GLU A 21 22.70 5.82 -10.31
CA GLU A 21 22.84 5.15 -9.02
C GLU A 21 21.47 4.66 -8.54
N GLN A 22 21.39 3.41 -8.07
CA GLN A 22 20.16 2.86 -7.51
C GLN A 22 20.10 3.16 -6.02
N LEU A 23 19.40 4.23 -5.64
CA LEU A 23 19.28 4.67 -4.24
C LEU A 23 18.44 3.72 -3.38
N VAL A 24 17.37 3.15 -3.96
CA VAL A 24 16.42 2.34 -3.21
C VAL A 24 15.87 1.18 -4.03
N ARG A 25 15.72 0.02 -3.38
CA ARG A 25 15.00 -1.14 -3.91
C ARG A 25 14.42 -1.95 -2.77
N PHE A 26 13.13 -2.24 -2.86
CA PHE A 26 12.42 -3.07 -1.89
C PHE A 26 11.86 -4.32 -2.58
N ASN A 27 11.91 -5.45 -1.87
CA ASN A 27 11.18 -6.64 -2.30
C ASN A 27 9.69 -6.48 -1.94
N PRO A 28 8.77 -7.07 -2.72
CA PRO A 28 7.37 -7.16 -2.33
C PRO A 28 7.22 -7.79 -0.94
N VAL A 29 6.29 -7.27 -0.15
CA VAL A 29 6.00 -7.75 1.20
C VAL A 29 4.62 -8.42 1.21
N VAL A 30 4.58 -9.64 1.75
CA VAL A 30 3.33 -10.33 2.05
C VAL A 30 2.99 -10.06 3.50
N PHE A 31 1.82 -9.44 3.73
CA PHE A 31 1.32 -9.15 5.07
C PHE A 31 0.83 -10.39 5.81
N ASP A 32 0.72 -10.28 7.13
CA ASP A 32 0.29 -11.38 8.00
C ASP A 32 -1.12 -11.84 7.64
N LYS A 33 -1.24 -13.12 7.26
CA LYS A 33 -2.50 -13.70 6.77
C LYS A 33 -3.60 -13.67 7.83
N ASN A 34 -3.27 -13.87 9.11
CA ASN A 34 -4.25 -13.93 10.18
C ASN A 34 -4.85 -12.54 10.44
N ILE A 35 -4.01 -11.49 10.40
CA ILE A 35 -4.49 -10.10 10.54
C ILE A 35 -5.32 -9.70 9.30
N VAL A 36 -4.91 -10.08 8.09
CA VAL A 36 -5.70 -9.84 6.87
C VAL A 36 -7.09 -10.49 6.97
N GLU A 37 -7.17 -11.74 7.41
CA GLU A 37 -8.44 -12.42 7.60
C GLU A 37 -9.28 -11.80 8.73
N LEU A 38 -8.64 -11.28 9.79
CA LEU A 38 -9.32 -10.55 10.86
C LEU A 38 -9.94 -9.25 10.34
N ILE A 39 -9.21 -8.49 9.51
CA ILE A 39 -9.70 -7.29 8.85
C ILE A 39 -10.93 -7.59 8.00
N GLU A 40 -10.88 -8.63 7.17
CA GLU A 40 -12.02 -9.03 6.33
C GLU A 40 -13.25 -9.42 7.16
N ARG A 41 -13.05 -10.18 8.25
CA ARG A 41 -14.14 -10.51 9.17
C ARG A 41 -14.73 -9.27 9.83
N ALA A 42 -13.91 -8.30 10.22
CA ALA A 42 -14.37 -7.04 10.82
C ALA A 42 -15.19 -6.21 9.82
N ALA A 43 -14.72 -6.08 8.57
CA ALA A 43 -15.48 -5.43 7.50
C ALA A 43 -16.83 -6.13 7.24
N ASN A 44 -16.83 -7.46 7.13
CA ASN A 44 -18.04 -8.25 6.90
C ASN A 44 -19.06 -8.11 8.04
N LYS A 45 -18.62 -8.09 9.31
CA LYS A 45 -19.51 -7.88 10.47
C LYS A 45 -20.22 -6.53 10.43
N ARG A 46 -19.63 -5.54 9.78
CA ARG A 46 -20.21 -4.20 9.57
C ARG A 46 -21.06 -4.10 8.30
N GLY A 47 -21.21 -5.20 7.55
CA GLY A 47 -21.95 -5.22 6.29
C GLY A 47 -21.24 -4.47 5.16
N LEU A 48 -19.92 -4.29 5.24
CA LEU A 48 -19.12 -3.61 4.23
C LEU A 48 -18.65 -4.60 3.17
N GLU A 49 -18.75 -4.23 1.89
CA GLU A 49 -18.08 -4.94 0.82
C GLU A 49 -16.57 -4.69 0.91
N SER A 50 -15.77 -5.75 0.72
CA SER A 50 -14.31 -5.67 0.78
C SER A 50 -13.67 -6.61 -0.21
N LYS A 51 -12.42 -6.33 -0.58
CA LYS A 51 -11.62 -7.12 -1.52
C LYS A 51 -10.15 -7.10 -1.11
N ARG A 52 -9.47 -8.25 -1.21
CA ARG A 52 -8.00 -8.31 -1.11
C ARG A 52 -7.34 -7.64 -2.30
N MET A 53 -6.34 -6.83 -2.03
CA MET A 53 -5.53 -6.18 -3.07
C MET A 53 -4.09 -5.97 -2.61
N THR A 54 -3.19 -5.84 -3.58
CA THR A 54 -1.83 -5.38 -3.38
C THR A 54 -1.79 -3.86 -3.34
N SER A 55 -1.04 -3.26 -2.41
CA SER A 55 -0.74 -1.82 -2.52
C SER A 55 0.29 -1.58 -3.62
N GLY A 56 0.02 -0.60 -4.50
CA GLY A 56 0.97 -0.13 -5.50
C GLY A 56 1.98 0.89 -4.96
N ALA A 57 1.72 1.46 -3.77
CA ALA A 57 2.56 2.47 -3.14
C ALA A 57 3.37 1.87 -1.98
N GLY A 58 4.52 2.49 -1.70
CA GLY A 58 5.28 2.20 -0.49
C GLY A 58 4.60 2.81 0.74
N HIS A 59 4.56 2.07 1.84
CA HIS A 59 4.06 2.53 3.13
C HIS A 59 4.99 2.08 4.26
N ASP A 60 4.97 2.77 5.40
CA ASP A 60 5.77 2.38 6.57
C ASP A 60 5.46 0.96 7.04
N ALA A 61 4.21 0.52 6.87
CA ALA A 61 3.77 -0.85 7.13
C ALA A 61 4.64 -1.90 6.40
N GLN A 62 5.17 -1.59 5.22
CA GLN A 62 6.11 -2.46 4.49
C GLN A 62 7.41 -2.70 5.27
N MET A 63 7.89 -1.69 5.99
CA MET A 63 9.07 -1.82 6.85
C MET A 63 8.72 -2.53 8.16
N MET A 64 7.56 -2.20 8.74
CA MET A 64 7.07 -2.82 9.98
C MET A 64 6.86 -4.33 9.84
N ALA A 65 6.40 -4.80 8.68
CA ALA A 65 6.21 -6.23 8.40
C ALA A 65 7.48 -7.09 8.55
N ARG A 66 8.67 -6.46 8.60
CA ARG A 66 9.95 -7.17 8.83
C ARG A 66 10.19 -7.49 10.30
N ILE A 67 9.50 -6.82 11.21
CA ILE A 67 9.76 -6.89 12.65
C ILE A 67 8.52 -7.29 13.46
N CYS A 68 7.31 -7.18 12.91
CA CYS A 68 6.09 -7.65 13.56
C CYS A 68 5.01 -8.05 12.55
N PRO A 69 4.05 -8.92 12.96
CA PRO A 69 2.83 -9.16 12.19
C PRO A 69 2.15 -7.84 11.82
N THR A 70 1.93 -7.63 10.54
CA THR A 70 1.44 -6.36 9.99
C THR A 70 0.44 -6.64 8.87
N ALA A 71 -0.58 -5.80 8.74
CA ALA A 71 -1.49 -5.73 7.60
C ALA A 71 -1.98 -4.29 7.40
N MET A 72 -2.73 -4.02 6.32
CA MET A 72 -3.25 -2.70 6.00
C MET A 72 -4.75 -2.75 5.67
N ILE A 73 -5.46 -1.65 5.97
CA ILE A 73 -6.85 -1.41 5.60
C ILE A 73 -6.85 -0.24 4.61
N PHE A 74 -7.48 -0.42 3.45
CA PHE A 74 -7.68 0.64 2.46
C PHE A 74 -9.13 1.09 2.45
N VAL A 75 -9.33 2.38 2.17
CA VAL A 75 -10.62 3.00 1.87
C VAL A 75 -10.51 3.66 0.49
N PRO A 76 -11.62 3.75 -0.28
CA PRO A 76 -11.57 4.30 -1.64
C PRO A 76 -11.32 5.81 -1.64
N SER A 77 -10.39 6.28 -2.46
CA SER A 77 -10.29 7.71 -2.82
C SER A 77 -11.11 7.97 -4.09
N VAL A 78 -11.74 9.13 -4.19
CA VAL A 78 -12.52 9.54 -5.37
C VAL A 78 -11.59 9.57 -6.59
N GLU A 79 -11.98 8.85 -7.64
CA GLU A 79 -11.19 8.65 -8.86
C GLU A 79 -9.80 8.03 -8.67
N GLY A 80 -9.48 7.54 -7.46
CA GLY A 80 -8.16 7.00 -7.14
C GLY A 80 -7.04 8.04 -7.17
N ILE A 81 -7.39 9.34 -7.07
CA ILE A 81 -6.42 10.43 -7.06
C ILE A 81 -5.67 10.42 -5.73
N SER A 82 -4.34 10.62 -5.80
CA SER A 82 -3.48 10.87 -4.66
C SER A 82 -2.28 11.75 -5.03
N HIS A 83 -1.58 12.32 -4.04
CA HIS A 83 -0.47 13.28 -4.25
C HIS A 83 -0.91 14.52 -5.06
N ASN A 84 -2.16 14.91 -4.91
CA ASN A 84 -2.79 16.00 -5.64
C ASN A 84 -3.74 16.74 -4.68
N PRO A 85 -3.84 18.08 -4.72
CA PRO A 85 -4.84 18.84 -3.95
C PRO A 85 -6.30 18.38 -4.11
N GLU A 86 -6.64 17.70 -5.21
CA GLU A 86 -7.96 17.11 -5.46
C GLU A 86 -8.17 15.74 -4.80
N GLU A 87 -7.14 15.20 -4.11
CA GLU A 87 -7.25 13.97 -3.33
C GLU A 87 -8.39 14.08 -2.30
N TYR A 88 -9.35 13.17 -2.38
CA TYR A 88 -10.53 13.22 -1.53
C TYR A 88 -11.12 11.84 -1.30
N THR A 89 -11.38 11.51 -0.04
CA THR A 89 -12.13 10.32 0.39
C THR A 89 -13.40 10.79 1.10
N LYS A 90 -14.54 10.18 0.79
CA LYS A 90 -15.81 10.57 1.40
C LYS A 90 -15.81 10.23 2.90
N ASP A 91 -16.47 11.06 3.69
CA ASP A 91 -16.52 10.92 5.15
C ASP A 91 -17.00 9.54 5.61
N HIS A 92 -17.97 8.94 4.92
CA HIS A 92 -18.48 7.61 5.27
C HIS A 92 -17.46 6.50 5.01
N ASP A 93 -16.63 6.62 3.98
CA ASP A 93 -15.56 5.68 3.68
C ASP A 93 -14.44 5.79 4.73
N LEU A 94 -14.07 7.04 5.11
CA LEU A 94 -13.14 7.29 6.21
C LEU A 94 -13.63 6.67 7.52
N ALA A 95 -14.88 6.93 7.88
CA ALA A 95 -15.50 6.40 9.08
C ALA A 95 -15.56 4.86 9.04
N ALA A 96 -15.91 4.27 7.90
CA ALA A 96 -15.93 2.82 7.71
C ALA A 96 -14.54 2.20 7.94
N GLY A 97 -13.49 2.78 7.36
CA GLY A 97 -12.11 2.33 7.58
C GLY A 97 -11.67 2.42 9.04
N ALA A 98 -11.95 3.56 9.69
CA ALA A 98 -11.62 3.77 11.11
C ALA A 98 -12.36 2.78 12.03
N HIS A 99 -13.62 2.50 11.72
CA HIS A 99 -14.43 1.52 12.44
C HIS A 99 -13.90 0.08 12.29
N VAL A 100 -13.47 -0.32 11.10
CA VAL A 100 -12.82 -1.63 10.90
C VAL A 100 -11.50 -1.69 11.66
N LEU A 101 -10.70 -0.63 11.62
CA LEU A 101 -9.45 -0.55 12.39
C LEU A 101 -9.70 -0.73 13.89
N LEU A 102 -10.70 -0.03 14.44
CA LEU A 102 -11.09 -0.15 15.84
C LEU A 102 -11.40 -1.60 16.22
N ASP A 103 -12.26 -2.27 15.44
CA ASP A 103 -12.63 -3.66 15.72
C ASP A 103 -11.42 -4.60 15.69
N VAL A 104 -10.53 -4.44 14.72
CA VAL A 104 -9.32 -5.25 14.57
C VAL A 104 -8.39 -5.05 15.76
N VAL A 105 -8.13 -3.80 16.14
CA VAL A 105 -7.27 -3.47 17.29
C VAL A 105 -7.86 -4.04 18.58
N CYS A 106 -9.17 -3.88 18.82
CA CYS A 106 -9.82 -4.44 20.00
C CYS A 106 -9.74 -5.97 20.06
N ASN A 107 -9.84 -6.66 18.91
CA ASN A 107 -9.67 -8.12 18.88
C ASN A 107 -8.22 -8.51 19.21
N LEU A 108 -7.23 -7.86 18.58
CA LEU A 108 -5.81 -8.15 18.82
C LEU A 108 -5.34 -7.81 20.23
N SER A 109 -5.98 -6.85 20.91
CA SER A 109 -5.63 -6.46 22.29
C SER A 109 -6.34 -7.27 23.36
N SER A 110 -7.33 -8.08 22.99
CA SER A 110 -8.13 -8.89 23.93
C SER A 110 -7.63 -10.33 24.05
N ASP A 111 -6.60 -10.69 23.27
CA ASP A 111 -5.81 -11.92 23.38
C ASP A 111 -4.65 -11.72 24.37
#